data_AF-A0A9P7BYH4-F1
#
_entry.id   AF-A0A9P7BYH4-F1
#
_cell.length_a   1.000
_cell.length_b   1.000
_cell.length_c   1.000
_cell.angle_alpha   90.00
_cell.angle_beta   90.00
_cell.angle_gamma   90.00
#
_symmetry.space_group_name_H-M   'P 1'
#
loop_
_entity.id
_entity.type
_entity.pdbx_description
1 polymer ?
#
loop_
_entity_poly.entity_id
_entity_poly.type
_entity_poly.pdbx_seq_one_letter_code
_entity_poly.pdbx_strand_id
1 'polypeptide(L)'
;MPGKDRPVTFALNGGPGASSVYLNMGAIGPKVVTFGSEGDIASAPATLHDNPGTWLDFTDLVFIDPVGTGFSRARIGDDEAKKALAWPHAST
;
A
#
# COMPACT_ATOMS: atom_id res chain seq x y z
N MET A 1 11.80 11.50 -15.92
CA MET A 1 11.79 12.99 -16.01
C MET A 1 12.15 13.61 -14.66
N PRO A 2 13.38 14.09 -14.44
CA PRO A 2 13.72 14.88 -13.26
C PRO A 2 13.25 16.34 -13.42
N GLY A 3 12.84 16.99 -12.32
CA GLY A 3 12.51 18.42 -12.30
C GLY A 3 11.32 18.79 -11.42
N LYS A 4 11.12 20.10 -11.22
CA LYS A 4 10.07 20.69 -10.36
C LYS A 4 8.64 20.31 -10.78
N ASP A 5 8.45 19.97 -12.04
CA ASP A 5 7.13 19.72 -12.64
C ASP A 5 6.82 18.22 -12.76
N ARG A 6 7.65 17.36 -12.15
CA ARG A 6 7.37 15.93 -12.08
C ARG A 6 6.11 15.70 -11.23
N PRO A 7 5.12 14.93 -11.72
CA PRO A 7 3.90 14.69 -10.98
C PRO A 7 4.16 13.82 -9.74
N VAL A 8 3.24 13.93 -8.77
CA VAL A 8 3.19 13.08 -7.59
C VAL A 8 1.90 12.27 -7.63
N THR A 9 2.03 10.95 -7.55
CA THR A 9 0.91 10.02 -7.51
C THR A 9 0.72 9.53 -6.09
N PHE A 10 -0.49 9.73 -5.57
CA PHE A 10 -0.93 9.21 -4.27
C PHE A 10 -1.68 7.90 -4.50
N ALA A 11 -1.11 6.80 -4.03
CA ALA A 11 -1.63 5.46 -4.21
C ALA A 11 -2.25 4.94 -2.90
N LEU A 12 -3.54 4.60 -2.98
CA LEU A 12 -4.30 3.96 -1.92
C LEU A 12 -4.71 2.58 -2.39
N ASN A 13 -4.51 1.56 -1.57
CA ASN A 13 -4.98 0.23 -1.91
C ASN A 13 -6.49 0.09 -1.65
N GLY A 14 -7.12 -0.79 -2.41
CA GLY A 14 -8.55 -1.07 -2.33
C GLY A 14 -8.91 -2.07 -1.24
N GLY A 15 -10.20 -2.39 -1.15
CA GLY A 15 -10.76 -3.19 -0.05
C GLY A 15 -10.77 -2.44 1.29
N PRO A 16 -11.74 -2.66 2.17
CA PRO A 16 -11.62 -2.15 3.53
C PRO A 16 -10.52 -2.92 4.26
N GLY A 17 -9.49 -2.22 4.73
CA GLY A 17 -8.47 -2.83 5.60
C GLY A 17 -7.13 -3.19 4.93
N ALA A 18 -6.99 -3.09 3.60
CA ALA A 18 -5.75 -3.48 2.94
C ALA A 18 -4.66 -2.41 3.04
N SER A 19 -3.40 -2.85 3.18
CA SER A 19 -2.25 -1.96 3.15
C SER A 19 -1.87 -1.58 1.72
N SER A 20 -1.36 -0.37 1.55
CA SER A 20 -0.67 0.13 0.35
C SER A 20 0.64 -0.59 0.05
N VAL A 21 1.16 -1.44 0.95
CA VAL A 21 2.34 -2.28 0.69
C VAL A 21 2.15 -3.18 -0.53
N TYR A 22 0.93 -3.64 -0.82
CA TYR A 22 0.66 -4.43 -2.02
C TYR A 22 0.93 -3.64 -3.31
N LEU A 23 0.66 -2.33 -3.31
CA LEU A 23 0.98 -1.47 -4.45
C LEU A 23 2.47 -1.15 -4.50
N ASN A 24 3.10 -0.94 -3.35
CA ASN A 24 4.53 -0.61 -3.25
C ASN A 24 5.42 -1.80 -3.66
N MET A 25 5.11 -2.99 -3.15
CA MET A 25 5.96 -4.18 -3.21
C MET A 25 5.43 -5.27 -4.14
N GLY A 26 4.26 -5.06 -4.76
CA GLY A 26 3.63 -6.03 -5.64
C GLY A 26 3.11 -5.44 -6.96
N ALA A 27 3.20 -4.11 -7.16
CA ALA A 27 2.70 -3.47 -8.37
C ALA A 27 3.62 -2.36 -8.90
N ILE A 28 3.48 -1.12 -8.44
CA ILE A 28 4.00 0.08 -9.11
C ILE A 28 5.26 0.67 -8.48
N GLY A 29 5.67 0.19 -7.30
CA GLY A 29 6.89 0.65 -6.65
C GLY A 29 8.17 0.13 -7.31
N PRO A 30 9.35 0.64 -6.92
CA PRO A 30 10.62 0.35 -7.57
C PRO A 30 11.15 -1.06 -7.31
N LYS A 31 10.64 -1.72 -6.27
CA LYS A 31 11.03 -3.08 -5.90
C LYS A 31 9.78 -3.94 -5.72
N VAL A 32 9.87 -5.21 -6.09
CA VAL A 32 8.81 -6.20 -5.87
C VAL A 32 9.31 -7.39 -5.07
N VAL A 33 8.40 -7.99 -4.30
CA VAL A 33 8.60 -9.30 -3.66
C VAL A 33 7.88 -10.34 -4.49
N THR A 34 8.55 -11.44 -4.76
CA THR A 34 7.93 -12.59 -5.42
C THR A 34 6.91 -13.20 -4.47
N PHE A 35 5.64 -13.22 -4.88
CA PHE A 35 4.63 -14.03 -4.21
C PHE A 35 4.93 -15.49 -4.54
N GLY A 36 5.09 -16.32 -3.51
CA GLY A 36 5.47 -17.72 -3.67
C GLY A 36 4.57 -18.46 -4.68
N SER A 37 5.17 -19.35 -5.43
CA SER A 37 4.54 -20.31 -6.32
C SER A 37 4.23 -21.62 -5.59
N GLU A 38 3.49 -22.51 -6.24
CA GLU A 38 3.17 -23.81 -5.66
C GLU A 38 4.47 -24.60 -5.37
N GLY A 39 4.67 -24.94 -4.09
CA GLY A 39 5.90 -25.59 -3.60
C GLY A 39 6.86 -24.67 -2.85
N ASP A 40 6.64 -23.35 -2.84
CA ASP A 40 7.44 -22.42 -2.03
C ASP A 40 7.14 -22.54 -0.53
N ILE A 41 8.19 -22.48 0.27
CA ILE A 41 8.10 -22.59 1.72
C ILE A 41 7.74 -21.21 2.28
N ALA A 42 6.63 -21.10 3.00
CA ALA A 42 6.14 -19.83 3.53
C ALA A 42 7.13 -19.09 4.47
N SER A 43 8.11 -19.80 5.03
CA SER A 43 9.17 -19.24 5.87
C SER A 43 10.46 -18.90 5.11
N ALA A 44 10.51 -19.11 3.79
CA ALA A 44 11.66 -18.71 2.99
C ALA A 44 11.83 -17.17 3.08
N PRO A 45 13.07 -16.66 3.16
CA PRO A 45 13.30 -15.23 3.18
C PRO A 45 12.69 -14.55 1.95
N ALA A 46 11.92 -13.48 2.18
CA ALA A 46 11.42 -12.66 1.09
C ALA A 46 12.61 -12.05 0.31
N THR A 47 12.66 -12.31 -0.99
CA THR A 47 13.68 -11.73 -1.87
C THR A 47 13.10 -10.53 -2.62
N LEU A 48 13.89 -9.45 -2.64
CA LEU A 48 13.57 -8.19 -3.30
C LEU A 48 14.18 -8.16 -4.69
N HIS A 49 13.37 -7.82 -5.70
CA HIS A 49 13.83 -7.66 -7.08
C HIS A 49 13.51 -6.24 -7.58
N ASP A 50 14.33 -5.72 -8.49
CA ASP A 50 13.99 -4.50 -9.22
C ASP A 50 12.72 -4.69 -10.04
N ASN A 51 11.84 -3.68 -10.02
CA ASN A 51 10.62 -3.67 -10.80
C ASN A 51 10.82 -2.87 -12.09
N PRO A 52 11.00 -3.51 -13.25
CA PRO A 52 11.12 -2.80 -14.53
C PRO A 52 9.81 -2.10 -14.94
N GLY A 53 8.67 -2.47 -14.32
CA GLY A 53 7.37 -1.83 -14.52
C GLY A 53 7.06 -0.72 -13.52
N THR A 54 8.04 -0.26 -12.76
CA THR A 54 7.86 0.83 -11.78
C THR A 54 7.31 2.09 -12.45
N TRP A 55 6.41 2.79 -11.77
CA TRP A 55 5.92 4.09 -12.24
C TRP A 55 6.88 5.24 -11.91
N LEU A 56 7.96 4.93 -11.16
CA LEU A 56 9.00 5.88 -10.79
C LEU A 56 9.80 6.43 -11.99
N ASP A 57 9.51 6.03 -13.23
CA ASP A 57 10.08 6.67 -14.41
C ASP A 57 9.43 8.03 -14.71
N PHE A 58 8.13 8.16 -14.45
CA PHE A 58 7.33 9.32 -14.86
C PHE A 58 6.63 10.07 -13.71
N THR A 59 6.49 9.49 -12.52
CA THR A 59 5.91 10.16 -11.33
C THR A 59 6.68 9.83 -10.06
N ASP A 60 6.65 10.71 -9.06
CA ASP A 60 6.98 10.33 -7.69
C ASP A 60 5.78 9.59 -7.07
N LEU A 61 6.05 8.68 -6.15
CA LEU A 61 5.04 7.76 -5.59
C LEU A 61 4.91 7.95 -4.08
N VAL A 62 3.67 8.15 -3.63
CA VAL A 62 3.31 8.22 -2.20
C VAL A 62 2.29 7.13 -1.91
N PHE A 63 2.64 6.16 -1.09
CA PHE A 63 1.77 5.06 -0.68
C PHE A 63 1.13 5.38 0.68
N ILE A 64 -0.20 5.33 0.75
CA ILE A 64 -0.94 5.70 1.96
C ILE A 64 -1.75 4.51 2.46
N ASP A 65 -1.48 4.13 3.71
CA ASP A 65 -2.32 3.21 4.48
C ASP A 65 -3.43 4.00 5.20
N PRO A 66 -4.73 3.71 4.94
CA PRO A 66 -5.81 4.21 5.79
C PRO A 66 -5.62 3.81 7.26
N VAL A 67 -6.24 4.55 8.18
CA VAL A 67 -6.14 4.23 9.62
C VAL A 67 -6.63 2.81 9.89
N GLY A 68 -5.79 2.01 10.56
CA GLY A 68 -6.07 0.61 10.86
C GLY A 68 -5.53 -0.38 9.83
N THR A 69 -4.95 0.07 8.71
CA THR A 69 -4.29 -0.80 7.72
C THR A 69 -2.77 -0.67 7.78
N GLY A 70 -2.06 -1.72 7.36
CA GLY A 70 -0.59 -1.76 7.32
C GLY A 70 0.05 -1.25 8.61
N PHE A 71 0.77 -0.14 8.55
CA PHE A 71 1.41 0.48 9.72
C PHE A 71 0.66 1.69 10.31
N SER A 72 -0.42 2.16 9.67
CA SER A 72 -1.22 3.27 10.16
C SER A 72 -2.05 2.87 11.39
N ARG A 73 -1.94 3.65 12.48
CA ARG A 73 -2.67 3.40 13.73
C ARG A 73 -3.32 4.67 14.25
N ALA A 74 -4.51 4.52 14.84
CA ALA A 74 -5.15 5.60 15.59
C ALA A 74 -4.39 5.84 16.90
N ARG A 75 -4.52 7.04 17.47
CA ARG A 75 -4.02 7.37 18.81
C ARG A 75 -5.02 7.03 19.93
N ILE A 76 -6.19 6.55 19.55
CA ILE A 76 -7.29 6.10 20.41
C ILE A 76 -7.46 4.59 20.29
N GLY A 77 -8.23 3.97 21.19
CA GLY A 77 -8.47 2.53 21.16
C GLY A 77 -9.21 2.07 19.90
N ASP A 78 -8.99 0.83 19.47
CA ASP A 78 -9.53 0.30 18.20
C ASP A 78 -11.06 0.39 18.10
N ASP A 79 -11.79 0.16 19.19
CA ASP A 79 -13.25 0.27 19.21
C ASP A 79 -13.73 1.72 19.06
N GLU A 80 -12.98 2.67 19.61
CA GLU A 80 -13.24 4.10 19.46
C GLU A 80 -12.90 4.56 18.03
N ALA A 81 -11.78 4.09 17.49
CA ALA A 81 -11.35 4.35 16.12
C ALA A 81 -12.36 3.82 15.10
N LYS A 82 -12.83 2.58 15.26
CA LYS A 82 -13.86 1.98 14.39
C LYS A 82 -15.15 2.80 14.39
N LYS A 83 -15.59 3.29 15.55
CA LYS A 83 -16.78 4.15 15.64
C LYS A 83 -16.55 5.50 14.96
N ALA A 84 -15.40 6.12 15.17
CA ALA A 84 -15.06 7.42 14.59
C ALA A 84 -14.87 7.37 13.06
N LEU A 85 -14.40 6.24 12.54
CA LEU A 85 -14.10 6.02 11.12
C LEU A 85 -15.21 5.28 10.37
N ALA A 86 -16.20 4.73 11.08
CA ALA A 86 -17.40 4.18 10.46
C ALA A 86 -18.18 5.31 9.78
N TRP A 87 -18.50 5.11 8.50
CA TRP A 87 -19.26 6.08 7.72
C TRP A 87 -20.68 6.25 8.30
N PRO A 88 -21.08 7.45 8.78
CA PRO A 88 -22.33 7.63 9.53
C PRO A 88 -23.63 7.54 8.69
N HIS A 89 -23.56 7.45 7.36
CA HIS A 89 -24.73 7.63 6.47
C HIS A 89 -24.85 6.60 5.34
N ALA A 90 -24.40 5.36 5.50
CA ALA A 90 -24.48 4.34 4.44
C ALA A 90 -25.87 3.68 4.32
N SER A 91 -26.87 4.19 5.04
CA SER A 91 -28.25 3.74 4.97
C SER A 91 -29.16 4.92 4.59
N THR A 92 -29.28 5.14 3.28
CA THR A 92 -30.45 5.71 2.62
C THR A 92 -30.81 4.80 1.46
#